data_AF-A0A958LTV3-F1
#
_entry.id   AF-A0A958LTV3-F1
#
_cell.length_a   1.000
_cell.length_b   1.000
_cell.length_c   1.000
_cell.angle_alpha   90.00
_cell.angle_beta   90.00
_cell.angle_gamma   90.00
#
_symmetry.space_group_name_H-M   'P 1'
#
loop_
_entity.id
_entity.type
_entity.pdbx_description
1 polymer ?
#
loop_
_entity_poly.entity_id
_entity_poly.type
_entity_poly.pdbx_seq_one_letter_code
_entity_poly.pdbx_strand_id
1 'polypeptide(L)' 'MSIAKAGVYATLNARTSILAAANPIFGRYDKSKSLKNNIQLSAPIMSRFDLFFVVCDESNTLADQHLS' A
#
# COMPACT_ATOMS: atom_id res chain seq x y z
N MET A 1 -18.35 -10.40 -1.03
CA MET A 1 -18.54 -9.83 0.32
C MET A 1 -19.72 -10.54 0.96
N SER A 2 -19.53 -11.18 2.11
CA SER A 2 -20.63 -11.83 2.86
C SER A 2 -20.98 -10.99 4.08
N ILE A 3 -22.28 -10.90 4.36
CA ILE A 3 -22.83 -10.23 5.54
C ILE A 3 -23.70 -11.24 6.27
N ALA A 4 -23.43 -11.42 7.56
CA ALA A 4 -24.23 -12.20 8.48
C ALA A 4 -24.55 -11.32 9.70
N LYS A 5 -25.75 -10.73 9.73
CA LYS A 5 -26.18 -9.82 10.81
C LYS A 5 -27.69 -9.80 10.92
N ALA A 6 -28.21 -9.69 12.15
CA ALA A 6 -29.65 -9.59 12.43
C ALA A 6 -30.51 -10.67 11.73
N GLY A 7 -30.00 -11.90 11.64
CA GLY A 7 -30.66 -13.01 10.95
C GLY A 7 -30.59 -12.97 9.42
N VAL A 8 -30.02 -11.93 8.83
CA VAL A 8 -29.80 -11.82 7.38
C VAL A 8 -28.43 -12.39 7.02
N TYR A 9 -28.44 -13.40 6.16
CA TYR A 9 -27.26 -13.98 5.52
C TYR A 9 -27.33 -13.67 4.02
N ALA A 10 -26.42 -12.82 3.55
CA ALA A 10 -26.36 -12.41 2.15
C ALA A 10 -24.92 -12.39 1.65
N THR A 11 -24.74 -12.79 0.39
CA THR A 11 -23.46 -12.72 -0.31
C THR A 11 -23.61 -11.83 -1.53
N LEU A 12 -22.83 -10.75 -1.59
CA LEU A 12 -22.78 -9.84 -2.73
C LEU A 12 -21.47 -10.05 -3.51
N ASN A 13 -21.57 -9.98 -4.83
CA ASN A 13 -20.41 -9.93 -5.71
C ASN A 13 -19.70 -8.58 -5.54
N ALA A 14 -18.38 -8.61 -5.32
CA ALA A 14 -17.56 -7.43 -5.06
C ALA A 14 -16.35 -7.39 -6.00
N ARG A 15 -16.60 -7.51 -7.31
CA ARG A 15 -15.59 -7.34 -8.36
C ARG A 15 -15.16 -5.88 -8.41
N THR A 16 -14.01 -5.58 -7.84
CA THR A 16 -13.37 -4.27 -7.90
C THR A 16 -11.86 -4.43 -7.85
N SER A 17 -11.15 -3.50 -8.47
CA SER A 17 -9.71 -3.30 -8.23
C SER A 17 -9.52 -2.50 -6.95
N ILE A 18 -8.38 -2.67 -6.29
CA ILE A 18 -8.01 -1.93 -5.08
C ILE A 18 -6.69 -1.21 -5.35
N LEU A 19 -6.66 0.09 -5.06
CA LEU A 19 -5.45 0.90 -4.99
C LEU A 19 -5.29 1.37 -3.54
N ALA A 20 -4.09 1.25 -2.98
CA ALA A 20 -3.78 1.65 -1.62
C ALA A 20 -2.48 2.46 -1.59
N ALA A 21 -2.45 3.48 -0.73
CA ALA A 21 -1.24 4.22 -0.39
C ALA A 21 -0.90 3.96 1.08
N ALA A 22 0.38 3.73 1.37
CA ALA A 22 0.87 3.49 2.72
C ALA A 22 2.16 4.28 2.94
N ASN A 23 2.27 4.90 4.11
CA ASN A 23 3.47 5.63 4.49
C ASN A 23 4.48 4.69 5.16
N PRO A 24 5.80 4.92 5.00
CA PRO A 24 6.81 4.19 5.76
C PRO A 24 6.67 4.41 7.27
N ILE A 25 7.04 3.40 8.06
CA ILE A 25 6.90 3.38 9.53
C ILE A 25 7.54 4.60 10.21
N PHE A 26 8.66 5.10 9.67
CA PHE A 26 9.41 6.24 10.22
C PHE A 26 9.32 7.50 9.34
N GLY A 27 8.32 7.58 8.46
CA GLY A 27 8.08 8.73 7.58
C GLY A 27 9.00 8.83 6.36
N ARG A 28 10.12 8.09 6.33
CA ARG A 28 10.99 7.96 5.15
C ARG A 28 11.23 6.48 4.82
N TYR A 29 11.31 6.19 3.53
CA TYR A 29 11.64 4.84 3.05
C TYR A 29 13.14 4.58 3.20
N ASP A 30 13.49 3.50 3.91
CA ASP A 30 14.85 3.05 4.10
C ASP A 30 15.20 1.98 3.06
N LYS A 31 16.03 2.36 2.09
CA LYS A 31 16.47 1.50 0.99
C LYS A 31 17.32 0.30 1.43
N SER A 32 17.88 0.33 2.64
CA SER A 32 18.64 -0.80 3.19
C SER A 32 17.75 -1.93 3.71
N LYS A 33 16.45 -1.66 3.89
CA LYS A 33 15.46 -2.60 4.43
C LYS A 33 14.54 -3.13 3.34
N SER A 34 14.01 -4.33 3.57
CA SER A 34 12.95 -4.88 2.72
C SER A 34 11.67 -4.03 2.80
N LEU A 35 10.79 -4.14 1.81
CA LEU A 35 9.49 -3.46 1.81
C LEU A 35 8.68 -3.77 3.07
N LYS A 36 8.63 -5.04 3.49
CA LYS A 36 7.92 -5.49 4.70
C LYS A 36 8.44 -4.80 5.97
N ASN A 37 9.73 -4.50 6.03
CA ASN A 37 10.32 -3.81 7.19
C ASN A 37 10.16 -2.28 7.09
N ASN A 38 9.76 -1.76 5.93
CA ASN A 38 9.47 -0.34 5.72
C ASN A 38 8.01 0.02 6.02
N ILE A 39 7.05 -0.91 5.87
CA ILE A 39 5.62 -0.66 6.04
C ILE A 39 4.99 -1.57 7.10
N GLN A 40 4.00 -1.06 7.84
CA GLN A 40 3.28 -1.85 8.84
C GLN A 40 2.11 -2.61 8.21
N LEU A 41 2.41 -3.51 7.28
CA LEU A 41 1.41 -4.33 6.59
C LEU A 41 1.64 -5.82 6.89
N SER A 42 0.56 -6.55 7.23
CA SER A 42 0.66 -7.97 7.52
C SER A 42 0.93 -8.78 6.25
N ALA A 43 1.66 -9.89 6.38
CA ALA A 43 2.02 -10.74 5.24
C ALA A 43 0.79 -11.25 4.43
N PRO A 44 -0.34 -11.63 5.05
CA PRO A 44 -1.52 -12.06 4.30
C PRO A 44 -2.18 -10.96 3.46
N ILE A 45 -2.05 -9.70 3.84
CA ILE A 45 -2.55 -8.58 3.03
C ILE A 45 -1.56 -8.27 1.92
N MET A 46 -0.25 -8.27 2.22
CA MET A 46 0.78 -8.05 1.22
C MET A 46 0.70 -9.07 0.07
N SER A 47 0.46 -10.35 0.38
CA SER A 47 0.35 -11.39 -0.65
C SER A 47 -0.90 -11.28 -1.55
N ARG A 48 -1.85 -10.39 -1.22
CA ARG A 48 -3.04 -10.12 -2.04
C ARG A 48 -2.84 -9.00 -3.05
N PHE A 49 -1.74 -8.25 -2.95
CA PHE A 49 -1.37 -7.26 -3.94
C PHE A 49 -0.40 -7.89 -4.94
N ASP A 50 -0.71 -7.75 -6.22
CA ASP A 50 0.16 -8.22 -7.30
C ASP A 50 1.33 -7.25 -7.56
N LEU A 51 1.14 -5.97 -7.23
CA LEU A 51 2.09 -4.88 -7.54
C LEU A 51 2.32 -3.99 -6.32
N PHE A 52 3.57 -3.54 -6.18
CA PHE A 52 3.99 -2.55 -5.19
C PHE A 52 4.84 -1.48 -5.87
N PHE A 53 4.45 -0.21 -5.68
CA PHE A 53 5.18 0.94 -6.18
C PHE A 53 5.73 1.73 -4.99
N VAL A 54 7.06 1.87 -4.91
CA VAL A 54 7.73 2.67 -3.89
C VAL A 54 8.14 3.98 -4.53
N VAL A 55 7.61 5.09 -4.00
CA VAL A 55 8.01 6.44 -4.39
C VAL A 55 8.96 6.96 -3.32
N CYS A 56 10.24 7.07 -3.68
CA CYS A 56 11.27 7.66 -2.83
C CYS A 56 11.58 9.06 -3.34
N ASP A 57 11.45 10.05 -2.46
CA ASP A 57 11.99 11.38 -2.71
C ASP A 57 13.50 11.37 -2.42
N GLU A 58 14.29 11.48 -3.47
CA GLU A 58 15.74 11.67 -3.37
C GLU A 58 16.03 13.12 -3.70
N SER A 59 16.57 13.85 -2.72
CA SER A 59 17.03 15.22 -2.91
C SER A 59 18.09 15.26 -4.01
N ASN A 60 17.66 15.56 -5.23
CA ASN A 60 18.49 15.67 -6.41
C ASN A 60 18.28 17.07 -6.96
N THR A 61 19.27 17.93 -6.68
CA THR A 61 19.25 19.35 -7.04
C THR A 61 19.03 19.61 -8.53
N LEU A 62 19.40 18.66 -9.42
CA LEU A 62 19.15 18.76 -10.86
C LEU A 62 17.72 18.39 -11.26
N ALA A 63 17.10 17.42 -10.57
CA ALA A 63 15.70 17.05 -10.79
C ALA A 63 14.74 18.10 -10.20
N ASP A 64 15.11 18.66 -9.04
CA ASP A 64 14.32 19.69 -8.36
C ASP A 64 14.25 21.00 -9.17
N GLN A 65 15.29 21.32 -9.96
CA GLN A 65 15.31 22.50 -10.85
C GLN A 65 14.34 22.40 -12.04
N HIS A 66 13.88 21.20 -12.40
CA HIS A 66 12.87 21.03 -13.46
C HIS A 66 11.44 20.96 -12.94
N LEU A 67 11.23 20.92 -11.62
CA LEU A 67 9.91 20.93 -10.99
C LEU A 67 9.42 22.34 -10.60
N SER A 68 10.24 23.38 -10.80
CA SER A 68 9.93 24.78 -10.49
C SER A 68 9.35 25.55 -11.67
#